data_AF-A0A4Y2MT43-F1
#
_entry.id   AF-A0A4Y2MT43-F1
#
_cell.length_a   1.000
_cell.length_b   1.000
_cell.length_c   1.000
_cell.angle_alpha   90.00
_cell.angle_beta   90.00
_cell.angle_gamma   90.00
#
_symmetry.space_group_name_H-M   'P 1'
#
loop_
_entity.id
_entity.type
_entity.pdbx_description
1 polymer ?
#
loop_
_entity_poly.entity_id
_entity_poly.type
_entity_poly.pdbx_seq_one_letter_code
_entity_poly.pdbx_strand_id
1 'polypeptide(L)'
;MKFIQVQSLSEITSLKVAVAVCNNFEDCVPNTPDKKETMHWVYNHWVYHICDKCLNRIKEMASHLQLPKEMENKVAALCKHVYLQMCIWYNSLVEMHSRLLPDYVSRCSCLDQVDFRQYYEWKSIGIIDEKKTVENLLHDESLDEHFRFVMACYFCFENDVRSLWEIMPEVTKIDIRTYTCSSLPLISFWLKWLDKADLRDEIVKVIRRFHVEDNDSY
;
A
#
# COMPACT_ATOMS: atom_id res chain seq x y z
N MET A 1 -1.33 33.33 9.13
CA MET A 1 -0.19 32.69 9.82
C MET A 1 -0.72 31.43 10.49
N LYS A 2 -0.43 30.23 9.97
CA LYS A 2 -0.85 28.96 10.60
C LYS A 2 0.16 28.64 11.70
N PHE A 3 -0.27 28.65 12.96
CA PHE A 3 0.54 28.13 14.05
C PHE A 3 0.73 26.64 13.84
N ILE A 4 1.98 26.19 13.72
CA ILE A 4 2.32 24.77 13.76
C ILE A 4 2.10 24.35 15.21
N GLN A 5 1.01 23.64 15.47
CA GLN A 5 0.76 23.05 16.78
C GLN A 5 1.75 21.90 16.95
N VAL A 6 2.82 22.15 17.70
CA VAL A 6 3.83 21.14 17.99
C VAL A 6 3.24 20.15 18.98
N GLN A 7 3.18 18.88 18.59
CA GLN A 7 2.73 17.81 19.48
C GLN A 7 3.65 17.71 20.69
N SER A 8 3.06 17.50 21.86
CA SER A 8 3.80 17.22 23.07
C SER A 8 4.51 15.86 22.99
N LEU A 9 5.59 15.71 23.74
CA LEU A 9 6.31 14.42 23.85
C LEU A 9 5.38 13.30 24.35
N SER A 10 4.42 13.65 25.21
CA SER A 10 3.40 12.71 25.71
C SER A 10 2.49 12.20 24.60
N GLU A 11 2.05 13.07 23.69
CA GLU A 11 1.19 12.68 22.56
C GLU A 11 1.95 11.79 21.57
N ILE A 12 3.19 12.16 21.24
CA ILE A 12 4.05 11.36 20.35
C ILE A 12 4.31 9.98 20.96
N THR A 13 4.61 9.91 22.26
CA THR A 13 4.88 8.65 22.96
C THR A 13 3.63 7.77 23.01
N SER A 14 2.47 8.36 23.34
CA SER A 14 1.20 7.61 23.40
C SER A 14 0.83 7.03 22.03
N LEU A 15 1.07 7.78 20.96
CA LEU A 15 0.84 7.28 19.60
C LEU A 15 1.80 6.14 19.25
N LYS A 16 3.09 6.28 19.55
CA LYS A 16 4.07 5.21 19.28
C LYS A 16 3.72 3.93 20.02
N VAL A 17 3.26 4.04 21.27
CA VAL A 17 2.76 2.90 22.04
C VAL A 17 1.52 2.31 21.36
N ALA A 18 0.57 3.13 20.92
CA ALA A 18 -0.61 2.65 20.23
C ALA A 18 -0.29 1.90 18.92
N VAL A 19 0.64 2.43 18.10
CA VAL A 19 1.15 1.76 16.90
C VAL A 19 1.78 0.41 17.24
N ALA A 20 2.64 0.37 18.27
CA ALA A 20 3.26 -0.88 18.69
C ALA A 20 2.22 -1.91 19.17
N VAL A 21 1.20 -1.49 19.91
CA VAL A 21 0.09 -2.35 20.34
C VAL A 21 -0.67 -2.89 19.12
N CYS A 22 -1.04 -2.04 18.17
CA CYS A 22 -1.80 -2.43 16.99
C CYS A 22 -1.02 -3.33 16.02
N ASN A 23 0.30 -3.13 15.88
CA ASN A 23 1.14 -4.00 15.06
C ASN A 23 1.23 -5.43 15.61
N ASN A 24 1.07 -5.59 16.93
CA ASN A 24 1.02 -6.89 17.59
C ASN A 24 -0.42 -7.42 17.79
N PHE A 25 -1.42 -6.76 17.19
CA PHE A 25 -2.80 -7.16 17.31
C PHE A 25 -3.04 -8.39 16.43
N GLU A 26 -3.11 -9.57 17.03
CA GLU A 26 -3.69 -10.75 16.41
C GLU A 26 -5.21 -10.60 16.47
N ASP A 27 -5.83 -10.50 15.29
CA ASP A 27 -7.20 -10.05 15.04
C ASP A 27 -8.29 -10.61 15.97
N CYS A 28 -9.40 -9.87 16.14
CA CYS A 28 -10.58 -10.34 16.86
C CYS A 28 -11.46 -11.29 16.03
N VAL A 29 -10.89 -12.19 15.22
CA VAL A 29 -11.66 -13.11 14.36
C VAL A 29 -12.48 -14.08 15.23
N PRO A 30 -13.82 -14.17 15.08
CA PRO A 30 -14.55 -15.36 15.50
C PRO A 30 -14.12 -16.52 14.59
N ASN A 31 -14.08 -17.76 15.09
CA ASN A 31 -13.93 -18.92 14.21
C ASN A 31 -14.94 -18.83 13.04
N THR A 32 -14.46 -18.87 11.78
CA THR A 32 -15.14 -18.85 10.44
C THR A 32 -15.23 -17.50 9.72
N PRO A 33 -15.40 -17.46 8.37
CA PRO A 33 -14.84 -18.27 7.29
C PRO A 33 -13.70 -17.47 6.58
N ASP A 34 -13.44 -17.74 5.31
CA ASP A 34 -12.28 -17.29 4.51
C ASP A 34 -11.90 -15.78 4.62
N LYS A 35 -10.59 -15.47 4.67
CA LYS A 35 -9.99 -14.20 5.18
C LYS A 35 -10.51 -12.88 4.56
N LYS A 36 -11.04 -12.91 3.34
CA LYS A 36 -11.51 -11.72 2.61
C LYS A 36 -12.84 -11.19 3.14
N GLU A 37 -13.74 -12.09 3.54
CA GLU A 37 -14.96 -11.70 4.27
C GLU A 37 -14.60 -11.16 5.65
N THR A 38 -13.56 -11.72 6.29
CA THR A 38 -13.08 -11.28 7.60
C THR A 38 -12.64 -9.81 7.59
N MET A 39 -11.88 -9.35 6.60
CA MET A 39 -11.35 -7.98 6.57
C MET A 39 -12.38 -6.92 6.15
N HIS A 40 -13.24 -7.23 5.16
CA HIS A 40 -14.37 -6.36 4.82
C HIS A 40 -15.36 -6.27 5.98
N TRP A 41 -15.57 -7.40 6.67
CA TRP A 41 -16.30 -7.43 7.93
C TRP A 41 -15.58 -6.60 8.99
N VAL A 42 -14.26 -6.72 9.22
CA VAL A 42 -13.50 -5.91 10.20
C VAL A 42 -13.60 -4.42 9.88
N TYR A 43 -13.53 -4.00 8.61
CA TYR A 43 -13.76 -2.61 8.22
C TYR A 43 -15.19 -2.17 8.55
N ASN A 44 -16.21 -2.90 8.08
CA ASN A 44 -17.59 -2.55 8.36
C ASN A 44 -17.91 -2.60 9.87
N HIS A 45 -17.29 -3.52 10.57
CA HIS A 45 -17.32 -3.69 12.00
C HIS A 45 -16.74 -2.43 12.64
N TRP A 46 -15.49 -2.07 12.45
CA TRP A 46 -14.93 -0.88 13.12
C TRP A 46 -15.50 0.47 12.65
N VAL A 47 -15.94 0.58 11.39
CA VAL A 47 -16.48 1.82 10.80
C VAL A 47 -17.94 2.04 11.19
N TYR A 48 -18.78 0.99 11.15
CA TYR A 48 -20.22 1.11 11.40
C TYR A 48 -20.65 0.57 12.78
N HIS A 49 -19.88 -0.33 13.39
CA HIS A 49 -20.21 -0.99 14.67
C HIS A 49 -18.99 -1.14 15.60
N ILE A 50 -18.72 -0.15 16.47
CA ILE A 50 -17.63 -0.28 17.47
C ILE A 50 -17.76 -1.63 18.18
N CYS A 51 -16.81 -2.52 17.91
CA CYS A 51 -16.89 -3.85 18.46
C CYS A 51 -16.32 -3.88 19.86
N ASP A 52 -17.19 -4.23 20.82
CA ASP A 52 -16.78 -4.36 22.21
C ASP A 52 -15.69 -5.43 22.39
N LYS A 53 -15.71 -6.55 21.66
CA LYS A 53 -14.64 -7.57 21.72
C LYS A 53 -13.28 -6.98 21.32
N CYS A 54 -13.28 -6.23 20.25
CA CYS A 54 -12.09 -5.68 19.61
C CYS A 54 -11.56 -4.48 20.43
N LEU A 55 -12.45 -3.64 20.97
CA LEU A 55 -12.15 -2.59 21.95
C LEU A 55 -11.63 -3.17 23.28
N ASN A 56 -12.24 -4.25 23.78
CA ASN A 56 -11.83 -4.92 25.00
C ASN A 56 -10.45 -5.57 24.82
N ARG A 57 -10.15 -6.13 23.64
CA ARG A 57 -8.82 -6.65 23.34
C ARG A 57 -7.77 -5.54 23.32
N ILE A 58 -8.07 -4.38 22.73
CA ILE A 58 -7.19 -3.21 22.79
C ILE A 58 -6.97 -2.79 24.25
N LYS A 59 -8.02 -2.75 25.07
CA LYS A 59 -7.92 -2.42 26.50
C LYS A 59 -7.10 -3.45 27.27
N GLU A 60 -7.26 -4.73 26.98
CA GLU A 60 -6.47 -5.83 27.56
C GLU A 60 -4.99 -5.69 27.21
N MET A 61 -4.67 -5.45 25.93
CA MET A 61 -3.28 -5.24 25.51
C MET A 61 -2.70 -3.96 26.13
N ALA A 62 -3.48 -2.89 26.21
CA ALA A 62 -3.07 -1.65 26.85
C ALA A 62 -2.87 -1.81 28.36
N SER A 63 -3.67 -2.66 29.04
CA SER A 63 -3.53 -2.90 30.48
C SER A 63 -2.28 -3.73 30.80
N HIS A 64 -1.85 -4.62 29.90
CA HIS A 64 -0.58 -5.33 30.02
C HIS A 64 0.65 -4.41 30.02
N LEU A 65 0.52 -3.18 29.52
CA LEU A 65 1.57 -2.17 29.56
C LEU A 65 1.74 -1.52 30.94
N GLN A 66 0.88 -1.85 31.92
CA GLN A 66 0.91 -1.32 33.29
C GLN A 66 0.92 0.21 33.36
N LEU A 67 0.22 0.86 32.41
CA LEU A 67 0.14 2.31 32.33
C LEU A 67 -0.79 2.89 33.42
N PRO A 68 -0.57 4.13 33.87
CA PRO A 68 -1.55 4.85 34.67
C PRO A 68 -2.91 4.90 33.95
N LYS A 69 -4.02 4.82 34.69
CA LYS A 69 -5.38 4.70 34.12
C LYS A 69 -5.72 5.77 33.08
N GLU A 70 -5.27 7.01 33.32
CA GLU A 70 -5.49 8.11 32.37
C GLU A 70 -4.73 7.89 31.05
N MET A 71 -3.50 7.36 31.10
CA MET A 71 -2.71 7.01 29.92
C MET A 71 -3.27 5.78 29.21
N GLU A 72 -3.73 4.77 29.94
CA GLU A 72 -4.38 3.58 29.36
C GLU A 72 -5.57 3.99 28.49
N ASN A 73 -6.44 4.89 28.98
CA ASN A 73 -7.58 5.39 28.21
C ASN A 73 -7.15 6.17 26.95
N LYS A 74 -6.10 7.01 27.06
CA LYS A 74 -5.56 7.75 25.91
C LYS A 74 -4.95 6.81 24.86
N VAL A 75 -4.16 5.83 25.28
CA VAL A 75 -3.57 4.82 24.39
C VAL A 75 -4.67 3.99 23.73
N ALA A 76 -5.68 3.51 24.48
CA ALA A 76 -6.77 2.74 23.90
C ALA A 76 -7.56 3.53 22.83
N ALA A 77 -7.79 4.83 23.04
CA ALA A 77 -8.42 5.69 22.05
C ALA A 77 -7.55 5.86 20.79
N LEU A 78 -6.24 6.01 20.96
CA LEU A 78 -5.28 6.07 19.84
C LEU A 78 -5.19 4.74 19.09
N CYS A 79 -5.18 3.61 19.79
CA CYS A 79 -5.18 2.28 19.17
C CYS A 79 -6.38 2.08 18.24
N LYS A 80 -7.57 2.56 18.66
CA LYS A 80 -8.75 2.54 17.79
C LYS A 80 -8.51 3.30 16.48
N HIS A 81 -7.91 4.49 16.57
CA HIS A 81 -7.61 5.31 15.40
C HIS A 81 -6.57 4.65 14.48
N VAL A 82 -5.46 4.19 15.06
CA VAL A 82 -4.37 3.49 14.36
C VAL A 82 -4.90 2.24 13.66
N TYR A 83 -5.64 1.38 14.35
CA TYR A 83 -6.18 0.15 13.78
C TYR A 83 -7.15 0.44 12.63
N LEU A 84 -7.96 1.49 12.74
CA LEU A 84 -8.84 1.92 11.64
C LEU A 84 -8.04 2.33 10.39
N GLN A 85 -6.94 3.07 10.56
CA GLN A 85 -6.06 3.43 9.44
C GLN A 85 -5.49 2.19 8.76
N MET A 86 -5.03 1.19 9.54
CA MET A 86 -4.53 -0.09 9.01
C MET A 86 -5.59 -0.82 8.20
N CYS A 87 -6.84 -0.86 8.69
CA CYS A 87 -7.96 -1.50 8.00
C CYS A 87 -8.28 -0.79 6.67
N ILE A 88 -8.34 0.55 6.68
CA ILE A 88 -8.61 1.35 5.47
C ILE A 88 -7.54 1.06 4.41
N TRP A 89 -6.28 1.07 4.81
CA TRP A 89 -5.15 0.85 3.92
C TRP A 89 -5.15 -0.55 3.31
N TYR A 90 -5.27 -1.57 4.16
CA TYR A 90 -5.37 -2.96 3.68
C TYR A 90 -6.49 -3.15 2.67
N ASN A 91 -7.71 -2.68 2.98
CA ASN A 91 -8.86 -2.83 2.09
C ASN A 91 -8.65 -2.09 0.76
N SER A 92 -7.99 -0.92 0.81
CA SER A 92 -7.67 -0.16 -0.40
C SER A 92 -6.66 -0.92 -1.29
N LEU A 93 -5.67 -1.59 -0.70
CA LEU A 93 -4.72 -2.44 -1.43
C LEU A 93 -5.40 -3.68 -2.03
N VAL A 94 -6.28 -4.35 -1.26
CA VAL A 94 -7.06 -5.50 -1.75
C VAL A 94 -8.01 -5.10 -2.88
N GLU A 95 -8.66 -3.95 -2.77
CA GLU A 95 -9.54 -3.40 -3.81
C GLU A 95 -8.76 -2.96 -5.05
N MET A 96 -7.55 -2.41 -4.88
CA MET A 96 -6.68 -2.12 -6.01
C MET A 96 -6.27 -3.42 -6.73
N HIS A 97 -5.88 -4.45 -5.97
CA HIS A 97 -5.51 -5.74 -6.51
C HIS A 97 -6.69 -6.46 -7.19
N SER A 98 -7.91 -6.36 -6.66
CA SER A 98 -9.09 -7.02 -7.25
C SER A 98 -9.35 -6.55 -8.68
N ARG A 99 -9.05 -5.29 -8.98
CA ARG A 99 -9.20 -4.67 -10.31
C ARG A 99 -8.15 -5.10 -11.33
N LEU A 100 -7.14 -5.84 -10.90
CA LEU A 100 -6.12 -6.43 -11.78
C LEU A 100 -6.51 -7.80 -12.30
N LEU A 101 -7.52 -8.40 -11.67
CA LEU A 101 -8.01 -9.72 -12.04
C LEU A 101 -9.05 -9.58 -13.15
N PRO A 102 -9.10 -10.52 -14.09
CA PRO A 102 -10.21 -10.61 -15.04
C PRO A 102 -11.55 -10.75 -14.32
N ASP A 103 -12.63 -10.20 -14.89
CA ASP A 103 -13.96 -10.18 -14.26
C ASP A 103 -14.52 -11.58 -13.89
N TYR A 104 -14.03 -12.64 -14.52
CA TYR A 104 -14.43 -14.02 -14.22
C TYR A 104 -13.68 -14.62 -13.00
N VAL A 105 -12.65 -13.97 -12.49
CA VAL A 105 -11.90 -14.37 -11.31
C VAL A 105 -12.49 -13.68 -10.09
N SER A 106 -13.29 -14.40 -9.31
CA SER A 106 -13.92 -13.86 -8.11
C SER A 106 -12.93 -13.57 -6.97
N ARG A 107 -11.75 -14.21 -6.96
CA ARG A 107 -10.73 -14.03 -5.92
C ARG A 107 -9.31 -14.48 -6.32
N CYS A 108 -8.30 -13.74 -5.85
CA CYS A 108 -6.89 -14.14 -5.76
C CYS A 108 -6.53 -14.33 -4.28
N SER A 109 -5.72 -15.34 -3.96
CA SER A 109 -5.12 -15.52 -2.63
C SER A 109 -3.76 -14.83 -2.50
N CYS A 110 -3.41 -13.99 -3.47
CA CYS A 110 -2.08 -13.45 -3.71
C CYS A 110 -1.61 -12.51 -2.60
N LEU A 111 -2.56 -11.91 -1.87
CA LEU A 111 -2.31 -11.06 -0.70
C LEU A 111 -2.60 -11.77 0.64
N ASP A 112 -3.10 -13.01 0.64
CA ASP A 112 -3.60 -13.68 1.86
C ASP A 112 -2.49 -14.00 2.88
N GLN A 113 -1.23 -14.02 2.43
CA GLN A 113 -0.04 -14.28 3.25
C GLN A 113 0.82 -13.03 3.48
N VAL A 114 0.46 -11.89 2.87
CA VAL A 114 1.22 -10.65 3.00
C VAL A 114 0.82 -9.97 4.30
N ASP A 115 1.77 -9.84 5.22
CA ASP A 115 1.58 -9.03 6.42
C ASP A 115 1.91 -7.56 6.12
N PHE A 116 0.91 -6.80 5.68
CA PHE A 116 1.11 -5.38 5.35
C PHE A 116 1.54 -4.51 6.54
N ARG A 117 1.39 -4.99 7.78
CA ARG A 117 1.72 -4.22 9.00
C ARG A 117 3.19 -3.86 9.08
N GLN A 118 4.06 -4.69 8.51
CA GLN A 118 5.51 -4.44 8.51
C GLN A 118 5.95 -3.33 7.56
N TYR A 119 5.10 -2.92 6.60
CA TYR A 119 5.42 -1.84 5.65
C TYR A 119 4.85 -0.49 6.05
N TYR A 120 3.91 -0.46 7.01
CA TYR A 120 3.26 0.78 7.41
C TYR A 120 4.22 1.75 8.07
N GLU A 121 4.48 2.83 7.36
CA GLU A 121 5.18 3.99 7.87
C GLU A 121 4.16 4.95 8.49
N TRP A 122 4.47 5.50 9.67
CA TRP A 122 3.52 6.33 10.42
C TRP A 122 3.96 7.79 10.48
N LYS A 123 3.04 8.70 10.16
CA LYS A 123 3.19 10.12 10.46
C LYS A 123 2.99 10.37 11.96
N SER A 124 3.54 11.45 12.48
CA SER A 124 3.45 11.80 13.91
C SER A 124 2.01 12.04 14.41
N ILE A 125 1.06 12.23 13.49
CA ILE A 125 -0.36 12.41 13.79
C ILE A 125 -1.16 11.10 13.79
N GLY A 126 -0.51 9.95 13.59
CA GLY A 126 -1.16 8.63 13.69
C GLY A 126 -1.90 8.20 12.43
N ILE A 127 -1.57 8.80 11.29
CA ILE A 127 -2.00 8.32 9.97
C ILE A 127 -0.83 7.68 9.26
N ILE A 128 -1.12 6.77 8.34
CA ILE A 128 -0.11 6.11 7.51
C ILE A 128 0.52 7.14 6.56
N ASP A 129 1.84 7.11 6.46
CA ASP A 129 2.60 7.80 5.43
C ASP A 129 2.52 6.98 4.14
N GLU A 130 1.46 7.26 3.39
CA GLU A 130 1.11 6.56 2.15
C GLU A 130 2.29 6.40 1.21
N LYS A 131 3.03 7.50 1.00
CA LYS A 131 4.14 7.51 0.05
C LYS A 131 5.26 6.58 0.50
N LYS A 132 5.71 6.71 1.75
CA LYS A 132 6.80 5.84 2.27
C LYS A 132 6.38 4.39 2.39
N THR A 133 5.12 4.15 2.77
CA THR A 133 4.56 2.80 2.85
C THR A 133 4.56 2.13 1.48
N VAL A 134 4.10 2.83 0.44
CA VAL A 134 4.11 2.32 -0.93
C VAL A 134 5.54 2.15 -1.42
N GLU A 135 6.43 3.10 -1.15
CA GLU A 135 7.86 2.97 -1.48
C GLU A 135 8.45 1.67 -0.90
N ASN A 136 8.16 1.33 0.36
CA ASN A 136 8.58 0.06 0.96
C ASN A 136 7.95 -1.16 0.25
N LEU A 137 6.67 -1.09 -0.11
CA LEU A 137 5.96 -2.17 -0.82
C LEU A 137 6.49 -2.38 -2.25
N LEU A 138 6.86 -1.31 -2.95
CA LEU A 138 7.37 -1.38 -4.32
C LEU A 138 8.69 -2.13 -4.42
N HIS A 139 9.47 -2.17 -3.35
CA HIS A 139 10.77 -2.86 -3.30
C HIS A 139 10.68 -4.29 -2.77
N ASP A 140 9.49 -4.78 -2.43
CA ASP A 140 9.29 -6.15 -1.99
C ASP A 140 9.04 -7.09 -3.16
N GLU A 141 10.03 -7.93 -3.46
CA GLU A 141 9.96 -8.93 -4.53
C GLU A 141 9.03 -10.10 -4.23
N SER A 142 8.55 -10.26 -2.99
CA SER A 142 7.50 -11.24 -2.68
C SER A 142 6.13 -10.82 -3.20
N LEU A 143 5.95 -9.54 -3.52
CA LEU A 143 4.74 -9.03 -4.15
C LEU A 143 4.79 -9.19 -5.67
N ASP A 144 3.64 -9.52 -6.22
CA ASP A 144 3.43 -9.63 -7.66
C ASP A 144 3.85 -8.35 -8.41
N GLU A 145 4.62 -8.53 -9.48
CA GLU A 145 5.20 -7.44 -10.28
C GLU A 145 4.14 -6.56 -10.95
N HIS A 146 3.01 -7.15 -11.38
CA HIS A 146 1.89 -6.41 -11.98
C HIS A 146 1.22 -5.53 -10.92
N PHE A 147 1.01 -6.08 -9.72
CA PHE A 147 0.51 -5.30 -8.59
C PHE A 147 1.46 -4.17 -8.19
N ARG A 148 2.77 -4.43 -8.11
CA ARG A 148 3.79 -3.40 -7.85
C ARG A 148 3.78 -2.30 -8.91
N PHE A 149 3.72 -2.65 -10.18
CA PHE A 149 3.64 -1.68 -11.27
C PHE A 149 2.40 -0.79 -11.19
N VAL A 150 1.24 -1.38 -10.87
CA VAL A 150 -0.01 -0.62 -10.69
C VAL A 150 0.09 0.32 -9.51
N MET A 151 0.65 -0.12 -8.38
CA MET A 151 0.90 0.76 -7.23
C MET A 151 1.83 1.91 -7.60
N ALA A 152 2.93 1.64 -8.30
CA ALA A 152 3.88 2.67 -8.74
C ALA A 152 3.18 3.71 -9.63
N CYS A 153 2.32 3.25 -10.55
CA CYS A 153 1.52 4.13 -11.39
C CYS A 153 0.52 4.97 -10.59
N TYR A 154 -0.21 4.35 -9.64
CA TYR A 154 -1.24 5.03 -8.86
C TYR A 154 -0.66 6.11 -7.95
N PHE A 155 0.50 5.85 -7.35
CA PHE A 155 1.20 6.78 -6.45
C PHE A 155 2.26 7.65 -7.16
N CYS A 156 2.31 7.58 -8.50
CA CYS A 156 3.20 8.38 -9.35
C CYS A 156 4.70 8.25 -9.03
N PHE A 157 5.15 7.03 -8.74
CA PHE A 157 6.57 6.71 -8.59
C PHE A 157 7.23 6.50 -9.96
N GLU A 158 7.53 7.59 -10.65
CA GLU A 158 7.97 7.57 -12.06
C GLU A 158 9.17 6.64 -12.34
N ASN A 159 10.17 6.64 -11.46
CA ASN A 159 11.36 5.79 -11.61
C ASN A 159 11.01 4.30 -11.45
N ASP A 160 10.17 3.99 -10.46
CA ASP A 160 9.67 2.63 -10.22
C ASP A 160 8.77 2.17 -11.37
N VAL A 161 7.93 3.05 -11.93
CA VAL A 161 7.13 2.74 -13.13
C VAL A 161 8.01 2.32 -14.29
N ARG A 162 9.09 3.07 -14.59
CA ARG A 162 10.01 2.72 -15.67
C ARG A 162 10.75 1.43 -15.39
N SER A 163 11.38 1.32 -14.22
CA SER A 163 12.21 0.16 -13.88
C SER A 163 11.38 -1.14 -13.82
N LEU A 164 10.20 -1.11 -13.19
CA LEU A 164 9.28 -2.25 -13.18
C LEU A 164 8.83 -2.60 -14.59
N TRP A 165 8.51 -1.61 -15.43
CA TRP A 165 8.13 -1.88 -16.82
C TRP A 165 9.26 -2.52 -17.63
N GLU A 166 10.51 -2.07 -17.46
CA GLU A 166 11.65 -2.61 -18.19
C GLU A 166 11.91 -4.08 -17.86
N ILE A 167 11.84 -4.47 -16.58
CA ILE A 167 12.16 -5.83 -16.13
C ILE A 167 10.98 -6.80 -16.25
N MET A 168 9.75 -6.28 -16.38
CA MET A 168 8.54 -7.09 -16.42
C MET A 168 8.49 -7.98 -17.69
N PRO A 169 8.13 -9.27 -17.57
CA PRO A 169 7.87 -10.17 -18.69
C PRO A 169 6.85 -9.61 -19.68
N GLU A 170 7.07 -9.86 -20.97
CA GLU A 170 6.17 -9.41 -22.03
C GLU A 170 4.75 -9.96 -21.89
N VAL A 171 4.58 -11.18 -21.36
CA VAL A 171 3.26 -11.74 -21.07
C VAL A 171 2.47 -10.86 -20.08
N THR A 172 3.12 -10.44 -18.99
CA THR A 172 2.52 -9.56 -17.98
C THR A 172 2.18 -8.18 -18.57
N LYS A 173 3.05 -7.64 -19.44
CA LYS A 173 2.77 -6.36 -20.15
C LYS A 173 1.57 -6.47 -21.08
N ILE A 174 1.41 -7.59 -21.79
CA ILE A 174 0.25 -7.86 -22.64
C ILE A 174 -1.02 -7.91 -21.79
N ASP A 175 -0.99 -8.59 -20.65
CA ASP A 175 -2.12 -8.66 -19.72
C ASP A 175 -2.53 -7.27 -19.22
N ILE A 176 -1.56 -6.44 -18.82
CA ILE A 176 -1.80 -5.05 -18.39
C ILE A 176 -2.47 -4.23 -19.50
N ARG A 177 -1.97 -4.33 -20.74
CA ARG A 177 -2.52 -3.61 -21.90
C ARG A 177 -3.91 -4.11 -22.31
N THR A 178 -4.24 -5.35 -21.98
CA THR A 178 -5.51 -5.97 -22.39
C THR A 178 -6.61 -5.77 -21.35
N TYR A 179 -6.29 -5.98 -20.07
CA TYR A 179 -7.27 -6.08 -19.00
C TYR A 179 -7.22 -4.92 -18.01
N THR A 180 -6.02 -4.43 -17.69
CA THR A 180 -5.84 -3.43 -16.61
C THR A 180 -6.02 -2.00 -17.10
N CYS A 181 -5.54 -1.66 -18.29
CA CYS A 181 -5.59 -0.27 -18.77
C CYS A 181 -7.00 0.21 -19.11
N SER A 182 -7.93 -0.71 -19.37
CA SER A 182 -9.34 -0.40 -19.65
C SER A 182 -10.11 -0.07 -18.38
N SER A 183 -9.78 -0.71 -17.26
CA SER A 183 -10.41 -0.50 -15.95
C SER A 183 -9.76 0.64 -15.15
N LEU A 184 -8.48 0.97 -15.42
CA LEU A 184 -7.72 1.96 -14.66
C LEU A 184 -7.12 3.06 -15.56
N PRO A 185 -7.77 4.24 -15.68
CA PRO A 185 -7.32 5.34 -16.55
C PRO A 185 -5.89 5.85 -16.27
N LEU A 186 -5.44 5.81 -15.01
CA LEU A 186 -4.08 6.18 -14.65
C LEU A 186 -3.04 5.25 -15.29
N ILE A 187 -3.34 3.95 -15.38
CA ILE A 187 -2.45 2.99 -16.05
C ILE A 187 -2.37 3.30 -17.55
N SER A 188 -3.50 3.62 -18.19
CA SER A 188 -3.53 4.04 -19.60
C SER A 188 -2.65 5.28 -19.85
N PHE A 189 -2.64 6.24 -18.91
CA PHE A 189 -1.76 7.41 -18.99
C PHE A 189 -0.28 7.00 -18.98
N TRP A 190 0.13 6.16 -18.02
CA TRP A 190 1.52 5.73 -17.90
C TRP A 190 1.99 4.90 -19.10
N LEU A 191 1.15 4.00 -19.62
CA LEU A 191 1.47 3.22 -20.82
C LEU A 191 1.74 4.11 -22.03
N LYS A 192 0.87 5.10 -22.28
CA LYS A 192 1.06 6.08 -23.37
C LYS A 192 2.34 6.90 -23.20
N TRP A 193 2.75 7.14 -21.96
CA TRP A 193 3.97 7.86 -21.66
C TRP A 193 5.21 6.99 -21.86
N LEU A 194 5.16 5.72 -21.46
CA LEU A 194 6.21 4.71 -21.67
C LEU A 194 6.42 4.46 -23.17
N ASP A 195 5.35 4.23 -23.94
CA ASP A 195 5.44 4.00 -25.39
C ASP A 195 6.10 5.20 -26.13
N LYS A 196 5.88 6.43 -25.65
CA LYS A 196 6.53 7.64 -26.18
C LYS A 196 8.00 7.76 -25.75
N ALA A 197 8.35 7.27 -24.57
CA ALA A 197 9.73 7.26 -24.09
C ALA A 197 10.55 6.26 -24.91
N ASP A 198 10.02 5.06 -25.14
CA ASP A 198 10.64 4.04 -25.97
C ASP A 198 10.91 4.56 -27.39
N LEU A 199 9.93 5.24 -28.01
CA LEU A 199 10.09 5.83 -29.33
C LEU A 199 11.22 6.88 -29.37
N ARG A 200 11.36 7.71 -28.32
CA ARG A 200 12.44 8.69 -28.24
C ARG A 200 13.80 8.00 -28.12
N ASP A 201 13.89 6.97 -27.29
CA ASP A 201 15.13 6.24 -27.07
C ASP A 201 15.57 5.45 -28.31
N GLU A 202 14.63 4.89 -29.08
CA GLU A 202 14.89 4.29 -30.39
C GLU A 202 15.43 5.32 -31.38
N ILE A 203 14.80 6.50 -31.49
CA ILE A 203 15.27 7.58 -32.36
C ILE A 203 16.69 8.01 -31.97
N VAL A 204 16.98 8.18 -30.68
CA VAL A 204 18.33 8.53 -30.20
C VAL A 204 19.34 7.43 -30.53
N LYS A 205 18.99 6.15 -30.36
CA LYS A 205 19.85 5.02 -30.74
C LYS A 205 20.15 5.01 -32.25
N VAL A 206 19.13 5.25 -33.08
CA VAL A 206 19.28 5.34 -34.54
C VAL A 206 20.19 6.51 -34.93
N ILE A 207 19.98 7.70 -34.38
CA ILE A 207 20.83 8.87 -34.62
C ILE A 207 22.29 8.59 -34.23
N ARG A 208 22.52 7.93 -33.07
CA ARG A 208 23.86 7.54 -32.63
C ARG A 208 24.54 6.55 -33.57
N ARG A 209 23.80 5.58 -34.12
CA ARG A 209 24.34 4.64 -35.12
C ARG A 209 24.82 5.37 -36.36
N PHE A 210 24.03 6.32 -36.88
CA PHE A 210 24.42 7.13 -38.03
C PHE A 210 25.67 8.00 -37.76
N HIS A 211 25.87 8.51 -36.54
CA HIS A 211 27.07 9.29 -36.21
C HIS A 211 28.34 8.45 -36.00
N VAL A 212 28.22 7.14 -35.78
CA VAL A 212 29.37 6.23 -35.65
C VAL A 212 29.85 5.77 -37.04
N GLU A 213 28.93 5.51 -37.97
CA GLU A 213 29.27 5.06 -39.33
C GLU A 213 29.98 6.14 -40.18
N ASP A 214 29.75 7.43 -39.90
CA ASP A 214 30.43 8.55 -40.58
C ASP A 214 31.87 8.79 -40.08
N ASN A 215 32.29 8.21 -38.94
CA ASN A 215 33.64 8.40 -38.37
C ASN A 215 34.64 7.28 -38.70
N ASP A 216 34.18 6.18 -39.32
CA ASP A 216 35.05 5.06 -39.76
C ASP A 216 35.44 5.17 -41.26
N SER A 217 35.12 6.29 -41.91
CA SER A 217 35.42 6.56 -43.33
C SER A 217 36.49 7.63 -43.52
N TYR A 218 37.68 7.49 -42.93
CA TYR A 218 38.89 8.25 -43.29
C TYR A 218 40.17 7.43 -43.13
#